data_AF-A0A370ETG5-F1
#
_entry.id   AF-A0A370ETG5-F1
#
_cell.length_a   1.000
_cell.length_b   1.000
_cell.length_c   1.000
_cell.angle_alpha   90.00
_cell.angle_beta   90.00
_cell.angle_gamma   90.00
#
_symmetry.space_group_name_H-M   'P 1'
#
loop_
_entity.id
_entity.type
_entity.pdbx_description
1 polymer ?
#
loop_
_entity_poly.entity_id
_entity_poly.type
_entity_poly.pdbx_seq_one_letter_code
_entity_poly.pdbx_strand_id
1 'polypeptide(L)'
;MTDTINTYGDPRADAPHEWQRPAFTADEYRTAAKVNARMGWSMTAERLEREAARLEAESARDEYVETLVRVDYEAARIRGEQAGQSWTPWDELPDLQAEIMIAGLRAVLARLAADGRLLPEGGTVLTAEQWTDVRIACGADDVKPSEFVKAEGRLRRLAYGAPPKGASEDCWVNHGCDGTACDLMHGDTPPAVSVPDSGPDGTPEKPWEAWQDVPEGVRVRTPGGYAKADFAKRDGRVVHYDRPSDAECCVGDFIASELVPPFVRVDGDKKEGNA
;
A
#
# COMPACT_ATOMS: atom_id res chain seq x y z
N MET A 1 38.23 -10.64 58.19
CA MET A 1 36.75 -10.61 58.16
C MET A 1 36.36 -10.14 56.77
N THR A 2 36.18 -11.10 55.87
CA THR A 2 35.74 -10.88 54.49
C THR A 2 34.50 -11.72 54.33
N ASP A 3 33.35 -11.06 54.36
CA ASP A 3 32.05 -11.69 54.26
C ASP A 3 31.85 -12.25 52.85
N THR A 4 31.78 -13.58 52.79
CA THR A 4 31.43 -14.33 51.59
C THR A 4 29.93 -14.19 51.37
N ILE A 5 29.53 -13.27 50.48
CA ILE A 5 28.14 -13.11 50.07
C ILE A 5 27.71 -14.38 49.33
N ASN A 6 26.83 -15.14 49.97
CA ASN A 6 26.23 -16.36 49.44
C ASN A 6 25.20 -15.95 48.37
N THR A 7 25.59 -15.99 47.09
CA THR A 7 24.67 -15.83 45.97
C THR A 7 23.77 -17.05 45.91
N TYR A 8 22.58 -16.96 46.51
CA TYR A 8 21.48 -17.88 46.23
C TYR A 8 21.19 -17.81 44.72
N GLY A 9 21.63 -18.82 43.98
CA GLY A 9 21.29 -18.98 42.56
C GLY A 9 19.78 -18.99 42.40
N ASP A 10 19.28 -18.20 41.45
CA ASP A 10 17.87 -18.14 41.11
C ASP A 10 17.38 -19.55 40.72
N PRO A 11 16.50 -20.19 41.52
CA PRO A 11 16.00 -21.53 41.23
C PRO A 11 15.12 -21.60 39.96
N ARG A 12 14.95 -20.49 39.23
CA ARG A 12 14.27 -20.44 37.93
C ARG A 12 15.19 -20.65 36.73
N ALA A 13 16.52 -20.64 36.89
CA ALA A 13 17.45 -20.82 35.77
C ALA A 13 17.46 -22.25 35.21
N ASP A 14 16.99 -23.23 35.97
CA ASP A 14 16.90 -24.65 35.59
C ASP A 14 15.45 -25.14 35.47
N ALA A 15 14.50 -24.27 35.07
CA ALA A 15 13.19 -24.77 34.68
C ALA A 15 13.38 -25.66 33.43
N PRO A 16 13.20 -26.99 33.54
CA PRO A 16 13.41 -27.89 32.41
C PRO A 16 12.47 -27.47 31.29
N HIS A 17 13.01 -27.44 30.06
CA HIS A 17 12.34 -27.18 28.79
C HIS A 17 10.82 -27.23 28.96
N GLU A 18 10.26 -26.03 29.05
CA GLU A 18 8.85 -25.70 29.01
C GLU A 18 8.04 -26.86 28.43
N TRP A 19 7.18 -27.46 29.27
CA TRP A 19 6.22 -28.48 28.85
C TRP A 19 5.26 -27.85 27.83
N GLN A 20 5.73 -27.68 26.60
CA GLN A 20 4.91 -27.32 25.47
C GLN A 20 3.93 -28.46 25.33
N ARG A 21 2.72 -28.23 25.83
CA ARG A 21 1.62 -29.16 25.60
C ARG A 21 1.53 -29.34 24.09
N PRO A 22 1.47 -30.58 23.59
CA PRO A 22 1.23 -30.82 22.18
C PRO A 22 0.04 -29.97 21.74
N ALA A 23 0.22 -29.18 20.68
CA ALA A 23 -0.88 -28.41 20.12
C ALA A 23 -1.93 -29.39 19.59
N PHE A 24 -3.16 -29.29 20.08
CA PHE A 24 -4.26 -30.12 19.60
C PHE A 24 -4.59 -29.75 18.15
N THR A 25 -4.81 -30.77 17.33
CA THR A 25 -5.28 -30.66 15.95
C THR A 25 -6.78 -30.36 15.89
N ALA A 26 -7.26 -29.84 14.76
CA ALA A 26 -8.70 -29.61 14.54
C ALA A 26 -9.53 -30.89 14.71
N ASP A 27 -9.03 -32.04 14.26
CA ASP A 27 -9.71 -33.33 14.38
C ASP A 27 -9.80 -33.82 15.84
N GLU A 28 -8.78 -33.54 16.65
CA GLU A 28 -8.84 -33.80 18.09
C GLU A 28 -9.88 -32.92 18.78
N TYR A 29 -9.99 -31.64 18.39
CA TYR A 29 -11.04 -30.75 18.88
C TYR A 29 -12.44 -31.22 18.49
N ARG A 30 -12.66 -31.65 17.24
CA ARG A 30 -13.94 -32.25 16.82
C ARG A 30 -14.27 -33.53 17.58
N THR A 31 -13.26 -34.36 17.80
CA THR A 31 -13.43 -35.61 18.56
C THR A 31 -13.83 -35.29 20.00
N ALA A 32 -13.16 -34.34 20.64
CA ALA A 32 -13.50 -33.87 21.96
C ALA A 32 -14.91 -33.23 21.99
N ALA A 33 -15.28 -32.44 20.99
CA ALA A 33 -16.61 -31.84 20.87
C ALA A 33 -17.72 -32.89 20.83
N LYS A 34 -17.58 -33.91 19.98
CA LYS A 34 -18.51 -35.05 19.89
C LYS A 34 -18.66 -35.79 21.21
N VAL A 35 -17.56 -36.00 21.93
CA VAL A 35 -17.56 -36.64 23.26
C VAL A 35 -18.29 -35.77 24.28
N ASN A 36 -18.02 -34.47 24.32
CA ASN A 36 -18.67 -33.52 25.23
C ASN A 36 -20.19 -33.42 24.96
N ALA A 37 -20.59 -33.40 23.69
CA ALA A 37 -22.00 -33.38 23.29
C ALA A 37 -22.76 -34.60 23.82
N ARG A 38 -22.16 -35.80 23.72
CA ARG A 38 -22.75 -37.05 24.25
C ARG A 38 -22.88 -37.05 25.78
N MET A 39 -22.02 -36.33 26.49
CA MET A 39 -22.10 -36.17 27.95
C MET A 39 -23.09 -35.08 28.39
N GLY A 40 -23.76 -34.39 27.47
CA GLY A 40 -24.68 -33.29 27.77
C GLY A 40 -23.99 -31.95 28.06
N TRP A 41 -22.69 -31.82 27.74
CA TRP A 41 -21.92 -30.59 27.93
C TRP A 41 -21.95 -29.72 26.67
N SER A 42 -23.14 -29.23 26.30
CA SER A 42 -23.38 -28.52 25.04
C SER A 42 -22.49 -27.29 24.84
N MET A 43 -22.37 -26.41 25.84
CA MET A 43 -21.53 -25.20 25.71
C MET A 43 -20.04 -25.53 25.49
N THR A 44 -19.54 -26.60 26.13
CA THR A 44 -18.15 -27.02 25.93
C THR A 44 -17.96 -27.62 24.54
N ALA A 45 -18.90 -28.43 24.08
CA ALA A 45 -18.88 -28.98 22.72
C ALA A 45 -18.87 -27.86 21.66
N GLU A 46 -19.74 -26.86 21.77
CA GLU A 46 -19.78 -25.71 20.85
C GLU A 46 -18.48 -24.90 20.85
N ARG A 47 -17.83 -24.74 22.01
CA ARG A 47 -16.52 -24.07 22.08
C ARG A 47 -15.45 -24.87 21.35
N LEU A 48 -15.44 -26.20 21.53
CA LEU A 48 -14.48 -27.09 20.87
C LEU A 48 -14.70 -27.15 19.35
N GLU A 49 -15.95 -27.15 18.87
CA GLU A 49 -16.26 -27.05 17.43
C GLU A 49 -15.76 -25.73 16.83
N ARG A 50 -15.96 -24.61 17.54
CA ARG A 50 -15.42 -23.31 17.09
C ARG A 50 -13.90 -23.30 17.01
N GLU A 51 -13.24 -23.95 17.96
CA GLU A 51 -11.77 -24.04 17.96
C GLU A 51 -11.26 -24.96 16.83
N ALA A 52 -11.94 -26.07 16.56
CA ALA A 52 -11.65 -26.89 15.39
C ALA A 52 -11.81 -26.08 14.09
N ALA A 53 -12.93 -25.38 13.93
CA ALA A 53 -13.17 -24.55 12.75
C ALA A 53 -12.11 -23.44 12.59
N ARG A 54 -11.67 -22.82 13.70
CA ARG A 54 -10.57 -21.84 13.69
C ARG A 54 -9.27 -22.45 13.18
N LEU A 55 -8.91 -23.64 13.64
CA LEU A 55 -7.67 -24.31 13.23
C LEU A 55 -7.70 -24.78 11.78
N GLU A 56 -8.86 -25.22 11.28
CA GLU A 56 -9.02 -25.55 9.86
C GLU A 56 -8.88 -24.30 9.00
N ALA A 57 -9.48 -23.19 9.45
CA ALA A 57 -9.34 -21.90 8.79
C ALA A 57 -7.88 -21.42 8.73
N GLU A 58 -7.14 -21.63 9.82
CA GLU A 58 -5.70 -21.35 9.87
C GLU A 58 -4.90 -22.25 8.94
N SER A 59 -5.17 -23.57 8.94
CA SER A 59 -4.51 -24.52 8.05
C SER A 59 -4.76 -24.23 6.58
N ALA A 60 -6.02 -23.94 6.20
CA ALA A 60 -6.39 -23.61 4.82
C ALA A 60 -5.71 -22.32 4.35
N ARG A 61 -5.62 -21.32 5.24
CA ARG A 61 -4.88 -20.08 4.96
C ARG A 61 -3.40 -20.32 4.80
N ASP A 62 -2.79 -21.19 5.62
CA ASP A 62 -1.36 -21.49 5.53
C ASP A 62 -0.99 -22.18 4.21
N GLU A 63 -1.82 -23.08 3.70
CA GLU A 63 -1.63 -23.65 2.34
C GLU A 63 -1.71 -22.57 1.25
N TYR A 64 -2.61 -21.60 1.42
CA TYR A 64 -2.80 -20.52 0.45
C TYR A 64 -1.71 -19.43 0.51
N VAL A 65 -1.11 -19.20 1.68
CA VAL A 65 -0.03 -18.22 1.87
C VAL A 65 1.13 -18.51 0.92
N GLU A 66 1.60 -19.75 0.84
CA GLU A 66 2.76 -20.06 -0.01
C GLU A 66 2.45 -19.74 -1.48
N THR A 67 1.24 -20.06 -1.93
CA THR A 67 0.78 -19.73 -3.29
C THR A 67 0.79 -18.23 -3.53
N LEU A 68 0.25 -17.44 -2.59
CA LEU A 68 0.22 -15.98 -2.71
C LEU A 68 1.62 -15.36 -2.72
N VAL A 69 2.53 -15.84 -1.88
CA VAL A 69 3.92 -15.35 -1.86
C VAL A 69 4.63 -15.68 -3.18
N ARG A 70 4.45 -16.89 -3.72
CA ARG A 70 5.01 -17.26 -5.04
C ARG A 70 4.52 -16.31 -6.14
N VAL A 71 3.23 -15.99 -6.15
CA VAL A 71 2.64 -15.06 -7.14
C VAL A 71 3.19 -13.64 -6.98
N ASP A 72 3.24 -13.11 -5.76
CA ASP A 72 3.77 -11.76 -5.50
C ASP A 72 5.26 -11.65 -5.85
N TYR A 73 6.05 -12.66 -5.46
CA TYR A 73 7.47 -12.74 -5.78
C TYR A 73 7.70 -12.78 -7.29
N GLU A 74 6.95 -13.60 -8.02
CA GLU A 74 7.08 -13.71 -9.47
C GLU A 74 6.72 -12.39 -10.18
N ALA A 75 5.69 -11.69 -9.69
CA ALA A 75 5.35 -10.36 -10.18
C ALA A 75 6.47 -9.34 -9.92
N ALA A 76 7.10 -9.39 -8.74
CA ALA A 76 8.25 -8.54 -8.42
C ALA A 76 9.47 -8.87 -9.30
N ARG A 77 9.73 -10.16 -9.54
CA ARG A 77 10.80 -10.67 -10.41
C ARG A 77 10.66 -10.09 -11.83
N ILE A 78 9.48 -10.21 -12.43
CA ILE A 78 9.21 -9.69 -13.78
C ILE A 78 9.46 -8.18 -13.87
N ARG A 79 9.02 -7.41 -12.86
CA ARG A 79 9.27 -5.95 -12.82
C ARG A 79 10.76 -5.64 -12.71
N GLY A 80 11.48 -6.40 -11.87
CA GLY A 80 12.93 -6.26 -11.71
C GLY A 80 13.69 -6.54 -13.00
N GLU A 81 13.34 -7.62 -13.71
CA GLU A 81 13.96 -8.00 -14.98
C GLU A 81 13.76 -6.94 -16.07
N GLN A 82 12.57 -6.36 -16.15
CA GLN A 82 12.30 -5.23 -17.05
C GLN A 82 13.15 -3.99 -16.72
N ALA A 83 13.55 -3.82 -15.46
CA ALA A 83 14.47 -2.79 -15.01
C ALA A 83 15.96 -3.18 -15.14
N GLY A 84 16.26 -4.34 -15.75
CA GLY A 84 17.62 -4.84 -15.92
C GLY A 84 18.23 -5.44 -14.65
N GLN A 85 17.42 -5.74 -13.63
CA GLN A 85 17.85 -6.44 -12.42
C GLN A 85 17.80 -7.95 -12.63
N SER A 86 18.78 -8.65 -12.07
CA SER A 86 18.75 -10.11 -11.99
C SER A 86 18.12 -10.53 -10.67
N TRP A 87 17.19 -11.46 -10.74
CA TRP A 87 16.48 -12.01 -9.59
C TRP A 87 16.57 -13.54 -9.62
N THR A 88 16.70 -14.15 -8.45
CA THR A 88 16.75 -15.62 -8.30
C THR A 88 15.35 -16.20 -8.49
N PRO A 89 15.15 -17.29 -9.26
CA PRO A 89 13.87 -17.98 -9.32
C PRO A 89 13.40 -18.43 -7.92
N TRP A 90 12.08 -18.51 -7.71
CA TRP A 90 11.52 -18.84 -6.39
C TRP A 90 12.08 -20.16 -5.83
N ASP A 91 12.11 -21.22 -6.65
CA ASP A 91 12.56 -22.56 -6.21
C ASP A 91 14.08 -22.64 -5.99
N GLU A 92 14.82 -21.57 -6.27
CA GLU A 92 16.26 -21.43 -6.03
C GLU A 92 16.59 -20.47 -4.88
N LEU A 93 15.57 -19.88 -4.23
CA LEU A 93 15.78 -19.00 -3.09
C LEU A 93 16.36 -19.76 -1.89
N PRO A 94 17.23 -19.13 -1.09
CA PRO A 94 17.61 -19.67 0.20
C PRO A 94 16.38 -19.85 1.10
N ASP A 95 16.29 -20.98 1.81
CA ASP A 95 15.16 -21.33 2.68
C ASP A 95 14.77 -20.18 3.62
N LEU A 96 15.77 -19.57 4.27
CA LEU A 96 15.55 -18.43 5.18
C LEU A 96 14.84 -17.26 4.50
N GLN A 97 15.15 -16.98 3.22
CA GLN A 97 14.53 -15.87 2.50
C GLN A 97 13.07 -16.19 2.15
N ALA A 98 12.80 -17.42 1.70
CA ALA A 98 11.43 -17.88 1.45
C ALA A 98 10.60 -17.87 2.75
N GLU A 99 11.17 -18.35 3.86
CA GLU A 99 10.54 -18.35 5.19
C GLU A 99 10.20 -16.94 5.67
N ILE A 100 11.11 -15.96 5.49
CA ILE A 100 10.85 -14.55 5.85
C ILE A 100 9.67 -13.99 5.06
N MET A 101 9.60 -14.26 3.75
CA MET A 101 8.50 -13.78 2.91
C MET A 101 7.16 -14.43 3.28
N ILE A 102 7.16 -15.74 3.55
CA ILE A 102 6.00 -16.49 4.04
C ILE A 102 5.54 -15.94 5.40
N ALA A 103 6.45 -15.72 6.34
CA ALA A 103 6.14 -15.17 7.66
C ALA A 103 5.56 -13.75 7.57
N GLY A 104 6.10 -12.91 6.67
CA GLY A 104 5.57 -11.57 6.40
C GLY A 104 4.13 -11.61 5.91
N LEU A 105 3.83 -12.44 4.91
CA LEU A 105 2.46 -12.54 4.39
C LEU A 105 1.50 -13.15 5.42
N ARG A 106 1.92 -14.15 6.20
CA ARG A 106 1.14 -14.69 7.32
C ARG A 106 0.74 -13.60 8.30
N ALA A 107 1.68 -12.74 8.70
CA ALA A 107 1.41 -11.65 9.63
C ALA A 107 0.38 -10.66 9.08
N VAL A 108 0.46 -10.32 7.79
CA VAL A 108 -0.50 -9.44 7.11
C VAL A 108 -1.90 -10.07 7.10
N LEU A 109 -2.02 -11.35 6.68
CA LEU A 109 -3.31 -12.04 6.65
C LEU A 109 -3.91 -12.23 8.05
N ALA A 110 -3.07 -12.52 9.04
CA ALA A 110 -3.50 -12.60 10.44
C ALA A 110 -4.05 -11.25 10.93
N ARG A 111 -3.37 -10.14 10.59
CA ARG A 111 -3.84 -8.80 10.94
C ARG A 111 -5.17 -8.46 10.25
N LEU A 112 -5.29 -8.72 8.96
CA LEU A 112 -6.52 -8.48 8.21
C LEU A 112 -7.70 -9.32 8.75
N ALA A 113 -7.43 -10.56 9.16
CA ALA A 113 -8.44 -11.39 9.81
C ALA A 113 -8.85 -10.86 11.18
N ALA A 114 -7.89 -10.42 12.00
CA ALA A 114 -8.18 -9.80 13.30
C ALA A 114 -9.00 -8.50 13.16
N ASP A 115 -8.76 -7.74 12.10
CA ASP A 115 -9.51 -6.51 11.79
C ASP A 115 -10.87 -6.80 11.11
N GLY A 116 -11.23 -8.07 10.87
CA GLY A 116 -12.47 -8.45 10.17
C GLY A 116 -12.51 -8.04 8.70
N ARG A 117 -11.35 -7.75 8.11
CA ARG A 117 -11.17 -7.29 6.73
C ARG A 117 -10.82 -8.40 5.76
N LEU A 118 -10.46 -9.58 6.26
CA LEU A 118 -10.37 -10.76 5.42
C LEU A 118 -11.79 -11.18 5.03
N LEU A 119 -12.04 -11.38 3.73
CA LEU A 119 -13.31 -11.94 3.28
C LEU A 119 -13.56 -13.27 4.01
N PRO A 120 -14.81 -13.57 4.42
CA PRO A 120 -15.12 -14.80 5.11
C PRO A 120 -14.71 -16.02 4.28
N GLU A 121 -14.34 -17.10 4.96
CA GLU A 121 -13.95 -18.35 4.28
C GLU A 121 -15.03 -18.85 3.35
N GLY A 122 -14.61 -19.23 2.15
CA GLY A 122 -15.47 -19.46 0.99
C GLY A 122 -15.37 -18.35 -0.06
N GLY A 123 -14.88 -17.16 0.32
CA GLY A 123 -14.90 -15.97 -0.53
C GLY A 123 -16.34 -15.63 -0.93
N THR A 124 -16.57 -14.42 -1.41
CA THR A 124 -17.49 -14.35 -2.54
C THR A 124 -16.77 -15.14 -3.64
N VAL A 125 -17.20 -16.38 -3.92
CA VAL A 125 -16.86 -17.03 -5.19
C VAL A 125 -17.21 -15.99 -6.23
N LEU A 126 -16.17 -15.36 -6.78
CA LEU A 126 -16.38 -14.35 -7.79
C LEU A 126 -17.09 -15.08 -8.91
N THR A 127 -18.30 -14.63 -9.25
CA THR A 127 -19.02 -15.20 -10.38
C THR A 127 -18.13 -15.10 -11.62
N ALA A 128 -18.36 -15.92 -12.64
CA ALA A 128 -17.60 -15.82 -13.89
C ALA A 128 -17.58 -14.38 -14.46
N GLU A 129 -18.63 -13.61 -14.19
CA GLU A 129 -18.75 -12.19 -14.50
C GLU A 129 -17.81 -11.33 -13.65
N GLN A 130 -17.82 -11.50 -12.32
CA GLN A 130 -16.89 -10.79 -11.42
C GLN A 130 -15.41 -11.15 -11.67
N TRP A 131 -15.12 -12.39 -12.07
CA TRP A 131 -13.78 -12.80 -12.47
C TRP A 131 -13.37 -12.15 -13.79
N THR A 132 -14.31 -12.02 -14.73
CA THR A 132 -14.09 -11.28 -15.99
C THR A 132 -13.84 -9.81 -15.71
N ASP A 133 -14.58 -9.20 -14.77
CA ASP A 133 -14.38 -7.82 -14.34
C ASP A 133 -13.01 -7.61 -13.67
N VAL A 134 -12.55 -8.55 -12.84
CA VAL A 134 -11.20 -8.54 -12.26
C VAL A 134 -10.16 -8.68 -13.38
N ARG A 135 -10.36 -9.56 -14.36
CA ARG A 135 -9.41 -9.79 -15.46
C ARG A 135 -9.30 -8.57 -16.40
N ILE A 136 -10.43 -7.91 -16.69
CA ILE A 136 -10.52 -6.64 -17.44
C ILE A 136 -9.93 -5.49 -16.62
N ALA A 137 -10.19 -5.45 -15.32
CA ALA A 137 -9.59 -4.46 -14.43
C ALA A 137 -8.07 -4.62 -14.43
N CYS A 138 -7.54 -5.81 -14.18
CA CYS A 138 -6.10 -6.15 -14.16
C CYS A 138 -5.37 -5.99 -15.49
N GLY A 139 -6.06 -5.72 -16.60
CA GLY A 139 -5.43 -5.59 -17.92
C GLY A 139 -4.78 -6.88 -18.44
N ALA A 140 -5.24 -8.05 -17.97
CA ALA A 140 -4.56 -9.32 -18.20
C ALA A 140 -4.61 -9.84 -19.67
N ASP A 141 -5.27 -9.12 -20.58
CA ASP A 141 -5.37 -9.53 -21.98
C ASP A 141 -4.50 -8.74 -22.97
N ASP A 142 -3.92 -7.56 -22.63
CA ASP A 142 -2.90 -6.87 -23.47
C ASP A 142 -2.66 -5.43 -22.98
N VAL A 143 -1.87 -5.22 -21.90
CA VAL A 143 -1.82 -3.87 -21.29
C VAL A 143 -0.41 -3.35 -20.96
N LYS A 144 -0.16 -2.11 -21.39
CA LYS A 144 1.05 -1.30 -21.13
C LYS A 144 1.06 -0.73 -19.70
N PRO A 145 2.23 -0.42 -19.11
CA PRO A 145 2.39 -0.01 -17.71
C PRO A 145 1.48 1.13 -17.20
N SER A 146 1.08 2.07 -18.05
CA SER A 146 0.21 3.21 -17.69
C SER A 146 -1.24 2.84 -17.34
N GLU A 147 -1.68 1.64 -17.69
CA GLU A 147 -3.05 1.16 -17.42
C GLU A 147 -3.11 0.28 -16.17
N PHE A 148 -1.96 -0.08 -15.58
CA PHE A 148 -1.88 -0.83 -14.33
C PHE A 148 -2.35 -0.03 -13.10
N VAL A 149 -2.13 1.29 -13.09
CA VAL A 149 -2.64 2.16 -12.00
C VAL A 149 -4.17 2.25 -12.04
N LYS A 150 -4.77 2.22 -13.25
CA LYS A 150 -6.23 2.17 -13.43
C LYS A 150 -6.80 0.81 -13.05
N ALA A 151 -6.03 -0.26 -13.27
CA ALA A 151 -6.39 -1.60 -12.84
C ALA A 151 -6.53 -1.70 -11.32
N GLU A 152 -5.54 -1.16 -10.60
CA GLU A 152 -5.50 -1.19 -9.15
C GLU A 152 -6.69 -0.42 -8.52
N GLY A 153 -7.01 0.77 -9.04
CA GLY A 153 -8.16 1.54 -8.56
C GLY A 153 -9.51 0.85 -8.82
N ARG A 154 -9.65 0.12 -9.93
CA ARG A 154 -10.86 -0.71 -10.21
C ARG A 154 -10.95 -1.94 -9.31
N LEU A 155 -9.83 -2.58 -8.98
CA LEU A 155 -9.80 -3.68 -8.00
C LEU A 155 -10.17 -3.20 -6.61
N ARG A 156 -9.68 -2.03 -6.20
CA ARG A 156 -10.12 -1.38 -4.94
C ARG A 156 -11.62 -1.10 -4.95
N ARG A 157 -12.18 -0.70 -6.10
CA ARG A 157 -13.65 -0.56 -6.24
C ARG A 157 -14.42 -1.84 -6.01
N LEU A 158 -13.99 -2.94 -6.61
CA LEU A 158 -14.63 -4.23 -6.42
C LEU A 158 -14.47 -4.75 -4.98
N ALA A 159 -13.32 -4.51 -4.34
CA ALA A 159 -13.04 -4.98 -2.99
C ALA A 159 -13.75 -4.18 -1.88
N TYR A 160 -13.90 -2.86 -2.04
CA TYR A 160 -14.41 -1.96 -0.99
C TYR A 160 -15.82 -1.43 -1.24
N GLY A 161 -16.42 -1.69 -2.42
CA GLY A 161 -17.82 -1.44 -2.75
C GLY A 161 -18.19 0.04 -3.01
N ALA A 162 -17.59 0.97 -2.28
CA ALA A 162 -17.73 2.41 -2.48
C ALA A 162 -16.43 3.13 -2.06
N PRO A 163 -16.12 4.30 -2.66
CA PRO A 163 -14.97 5.09 -2.23
C PRO A 163 -15.10 5.49 -0.75
N PRO A 164 -13.99 5.62 -0.01
CA PRO A 164 -14.01 6.22 1.32
C PRO A 164 -14.62 7.63 1.27
N LYS A 165 -15.33 8.00 2.34
CA LYS A 165 -16.08 9.27 2.42
C LYS A 165 -15.13 10.45 2.11
N GLY A 166 -15.40 11.20 1.05
CA GLY A 166 -14.57 12.33 0.57
C GLY A 166 -13.75 12.04 -0.69
N ALA A 167 -13.57 10.77 -1.10
CA ALA A 167 -12.96 10.42 -2.38
C ALA A 167 -13.95 10.56 -3.54
N SER A 168 -13.56 11.28 -4.60
CA SER A 168 -14.31 11.23 -5.86
C SER A 168 -14.06 9.89 -6.56
N GLU A 169 -15.10 9.35 -7.19
CA GLU A 169 -15.08 8.03 -7.82
C GLU A 169 -13.99 7.94 -8.91
N ASP A 170 -13.78 9.04 -9.65
CA ASP A 170 -12.80 9.11 -10.74
C ASP A 170 -11.36 9.16 -10.21
N CYS A 171 -11.11 9.84 -9.09
CA CYS A 171 -9.80 9.88 -8.47
C CYS A 171 -9.43 8.53 -7.83
N TRP A 172 -10.39 7.92 -7.14
CA TRP A 172 -10.20 6.61 -6.53
C TRP A 172 -9.92 5.51 -7.56
N VAL A 173 -10.63 5.52 -8.69
CA VAL A 173 -10.50 4.52 -9.76
C VAL A 173 -9.25 4.71 -10.61
N ASN A 174 -8.81 5.95 -10.86
CA ASN A 174 -7.71 6.20 -11.79
C ASN A 174 -6.36 6.48 -11.10
N HIS A 175 -6.35 6.82 -9.80
CA HIS A 175 -5.14 7.26 -9.09
C HIS A 175 -4.87 6.55 -7.76
N GLY A 176 -5.79 5.71 -7.26
CA GLY A 176 -5.55 4.90 -6.06
C GLY A 176 -5.48 5.69 -4.74
N CYS A 177 -6.02 6.91 -4.69
CA CYS A 177 -6.02 7.74 -3.48
C CYS A 177 -7.01 7.22 -2.41
N ASP A 178 -6.67 7.39 -1.12
CA ASP A 178 -7.44 6.91 0.05
C ASP A 178 -8.38 7.98 0.67
N GLY A 179 -8.74 9.00 -0.12
CA GLY A 179 -9.78 9.98 0.20
C GLY A 179 -9.32 11.22 0.96
N THR A 180 -8.19 11.17 1.67
CA THR A 180 -7.63 12.38 2.32
C THR A 180 -7.13 13.41 1.31
N ALA A 181 -6.87 12.99 0.06
CA ALA A 181 -6.42 13.84 -1.03
C ALA A 181 -7.57 14.49 -1.85
N CYS A 182 -8.81 14.00 -1.77
CA CYS A 182 -9.89 14.39 -2.70
C CYS A 182 -10.77 15.55 -2.23
N ASP A 183 -10.98 15.72 -0.92
CA ASP A 183 -11.78 16.85 -0.39
C ASP A 183 -11.19 18.22 -0.77
N LEU A 184 -9.95 18.26 -1.27
CA LEU A 184 -9.23 19.46 -1.70
C LEU A 184 -9.28 19.72 -3.22
N MET A 185 -9.70 18.74 -4.04
CA MET A 185 -9.69 18.84 -5.50
C MET A 185 -11.00 19.39 -6.10
N HIS A 186 -12.06 19.55 -5.28
CA HIS A 186 -13.38 20.02 -5.73
C HIS A 186 -13.88 21.30 -5.03
N GLY A 187 -13.00 22.01 -4.32
CA GLY A 187 -13.23 23.43 -4.04
C GLY A 187 -13.16 24.19 -5.36
N ASP A 188 -14.14 25.06 -5.64
CA ASP A 188 -14.14 25.96 -6.79
C ASP A 188 -12.73 26.49 -7.04
N THR A 189 -12.20 26.27 -8.24
CA THR A 189 -10.90 26.82 -8.65
C THR A 189 -10.89 28.30 -8.30
N PRO A 190 -10.07 28.75 -7.31
CA PRO A 190 -10.03 30.16 -6.99
C PRO A 190 -9.62 30.90 -8.27
N PRO A 191 -10.28 32.03 -8.61
CA PRO A 191 -9.92 32.77 -9.81
C PRO A 191 -8.42 33.01 -9.79
N ALA A 192 -7.76 32.76 -10.92
CA ALA A 192 -6.34 33.04 -11.09
C ALA A 192 -6.08 34.43 -10.50
N VAL A 193 -5.35 34.47 -9.37
CA VAL A 193 -4.97 35.74 -8.77
C VAL A 193 -4.16 36.44 -9.85
N SER A 194 -4.58 37.65 -10.24
CA SER A 194 -3.83 38.48 -11.18
C SER A 194 -2.47 38.78 -10.55
N VAL A 195 -1.50 37.89 -10.76
CA VAL A 195 -0.09 38.18 -10.50
C VAL A 195 0.23 39.35 -11.45
N PRO A 196 0.76 40.47 -10.94
CA PRO A 196 1.13 41.59 -11.81
C PRO A 196 1.97 41.05 -12.96
N ASP A 197 1.51 41.27 -14.18
CA ASP A 197 2.24 40.90 -15.39
C ASP A 197 3.54 41.70 -15.35
N SER A 198 4.63 41.04 -14.99
CA SER A 198 5.98 41.58 -15.06
C SER A 198 6.15 42.11 -16.48
N GLY A 199 6.60 43.36 -16.58
CA GLY A 199 6.46 44.18 -17.78
C GLY A 199 6.95 43.54 -19.08
N PRO A 200 6.66 44.19 -20.23
CA PRO A 200 6.86 43.66 -21.58
C PRO A 200 8.32 43.36 -21.98
N ASP A 201 9.27 43.37 -21.05
CA ASP A 201 10.69 43.19 -21.33
C ASP A 201 11.16 41.72 -21.32
N GLY A 202 10.30 40.77 -20.92
CA GLY A 202 10.64 39.33 -20.95
C GLY A 202 11.86 39.00 -20.10
N THR A 203 12.23 39.88 -19.16
CA THR A 203 13.36 39.65 -18.28
C THR A 203 12.96 38.50 -17.35
N PRO A 204 13.71 37.38 -17.32
CA PRO A 204 13.41 36.30 -16.41
C PRO A 204 13.36 36.86 -15.00
N GLU A 205 12.23 36.68 -14.31
CA GLU A 205 12.14 37.02 -12.90
C GLU A 205 13.33 36.40 -12.18
N LYS A 206 13.95 37.18 -11.29
CA LYS A 206 15.07 36.70 -10.47
C LYS A 206 14.64 35.37 -9.82
N PRO A 207 15.45 34.30 -9.92
CA PRO A 207 15.07 33.02 -9.33
C PRO A 207 14.80 33.15 -7.84
N TRP A 208 13.81 32.40 -7.33
CA TRP A 208 13.53 32.37 -5.90
C TRP A 208 14.52 31.43 -5.19
N GLU A 209 15.00 31.85 -4.02
CA GLU A 209 15.92 31.06 -3.18
C GLU A 209 15.17 30.14 -2.19
N ALA A 210 13.88 30.39 -1.97
CA ALA A 210 13.04 29.60 -1.09
C ALA A 210 11.69 29.30 -1.76
N TRP A 211 11.18 28.09 -1.55
CA TRP A 211 9.89 27.65 -2.10
C TRP A 211 8.73 28.54 -1.59
N GLN A 212 8.84 29.01 -0.35
CA GLN A 212 7.82 29.84 0.30
C GLN A 212 7.59 31.16 -0.45
N ASP A 213 8.60 31.66 -1.16
CA ASP A 213 8.54 32.91 -1.93
C ASP A 213 7.91 32.74 -3.32
N VAL A 214 7.74 31.50 -3.80
CA VAL A 214 7.07 31.22 -5.07
C VAL A 214 5.59 31.62 -4.96
N PRO A 215 5.08 32.50 -5.83
CA PRO A 215 3.68 32.90 -5.79
C PRO A 215 2.72 31.76 -6.11
N GLU A 216 1.51 31.89 -5.60
CA GLU A 216 0.42 30.95 -5.83
C GLU A 216 0.14 30.78 -7.34
N GLY A 217 0.07 29.54 -7.81
CA GLY A 217 -0.19 29.19 -9.21
C GLY A 217 0.99 29.33 -10.17
N VAL A 218 2.14 29.86 -9.74
CA VAL A 218 3.33 29.98 -10.60
C VAL A 218 4.02 28.63 -10.73
N ARG A 219 4.26 28.19 -11.97
CA ARG A 219 5.09 27.01 -12.24
C ARG A 219 6.57 27.37 -12.20
N VAL A 220 7.34 26.55 -11.48
CA VAL A 220 8.78 26.68 -11.34
C VAL A 220 9.48 25.36 -11.60
N ARG A 221 10.76 25.44 -11.98
CA ARG A 221 11.67 24.31 -12.12
C ARG A 221 12.88 24.49 -11.21
N THR A 222 13.29 23.40 -10.57
CA THR A 222 14.51 23.32 -9.72
C THR A 222 15.62 22.56 -10.46
N PRO A 223 16.90 22.94 -10.31
CA PRO A 223 18.03 22.26 -10.92
C PRO A 223 18.45 20.94 -10.23
N GLY A 224 17.85 20.54 -9.10
CA GLY A 224 18.41 19.52 -8.21
C GLY A 224 17.52 18.38 -7.73
N GLY A 225 16.41 18.05 -8.41
CA GLY A 225 15.44 17.05 -7.94
C GLY A 225 15.11 15.92 -8.93
N TYR A 226 14.14 15.08 -8.53
CA TYR A 226 13.51 14.07 -9.38
C TYR A 226 13.16 14.68 -10.75
N ALA A 227 13.78 14.15 -11.81
CA ALA A 227 13.47 14.30 -13.23
C ALA A 227 12.76 15.59 -13.69
N LYS A 228 13.48 16.70 -13.96
CA LYS A 228 13.05 17.85 -14.81
C LYS A 228 11.58 18.33 -14.66
N ALA A 229 10.95 18.11 -13.52
CA ALA A 229 9.54 18.35 -13.40
C ALA A 229 9.24 19.81 -13.10
N ASP A 230 8.02 20.20 -13.45
CA ASP A 230 7.50 21.52 -13.13
C ASP A 230 6.67 21.43 -11.84
N PHE A 231 6.87 22.37 -10.94
CA PHE A 231 6.17 22.43 -9.66
C PHE A 231 5.35 23.72 -9.59
N ALA A 232 4.17 23.71 -8.97
CA ALA A 232 3.46 24.95 -8.66
C ALA A 232 2.96 24.94 -7.21
N LYS A 233 2.75 26.15 -6.68
CA LYS A 233 2.12 26.32 -5.38
C LYS A 233 0.60 26.34 -5.55
N ARG A 234 -0.09 25.42 -4.85
CA ARG A 234 -1.57 25.32 -4.80
C ARG A 234 -2.03 25.20 -3.35
N ASP A 235 -2.84 26.13 -2.89
CA ASP A 235 -3.32 26.27 -1.51
C ASP A 235 -2.17 26.17 -0.48
N GLY A 236 -1.04 26.80 -0.81
CA GLY A 236 0.16 26.79 0.04
C GLY A 236 1.00 25.51 -0.02
N ARG A 237 0.63 24.52 -0.84
CA ARG A 237 1.32 23.23 -0.99
C ARG A 237 2.05 23.10 -2.33
N VAL A 238 3.01 22.18 -2.40
CA VAL A 238 3.72 21.82 -3.65
C VAL A 238 2.87 20.86 -4.47
N VAL A 239 2.67 21.17 -5.74
CA VAL A 239 2.04 20.28 -6.72
C VAL A 239 3.02 20.00 -7.84
N HIS A 240 3.13 18.73 -8.25
CA HIS A 240 4.02 18.25 -9.30
C HIS A 240 3.28 18.10 -10.63
N TYR A 241 3.90 18.57 -11.71
CA TYR A 241 3.43 18.42 -13.08
C TYR A 241 4.44 17.58 -13.86
N ASP A 242 4.18 16.28 -13.96
CA ASP A 242 5.00 15.34 -14.73
C ASP A 242 4.81 15.52 -16.26
N ARG A 243 3.61 15.93 -16.71
CA ARG A 243 3.30 16.21 -18.13
C ARG A 243 2.19 17.27 -18.30
N PRO A 244 2.14 18.00 -19.44
CA PRO A 244 1.08 18.96 -19.73
C PRO A 244 -0.34 18.36 -19.77
N SER A 245 -0.48 17.05 -19.95
CA SER A 245 -1.75 16.32 -19.99
C SER A 245 -2.12 15.60 -18.68
N ASP A 246 -1.17 15.48 -17.75
CA ASP A 246 -1.34 14.63 -16.56
C ASP A 246 -1.67 15.54 -15.37
N ALA A 247 -2.91 15.39 -14.89
CA ALA A 247 -3.47 16.15 -13.77
C ALA A 247 -2.71 15.90 -12.46
N GLU A 248 -2.79 16.91 -11.60
CA GLU A 248 -2.09 17.15 -10.34
C GLU A 248 -1.98 15.89 -9.45
N CYS A 249 -0.80 15.26 -9.43
CA CYS A 249 -0.43 14.41 -8.31
C CYS A 249 -0.04 15.34 -7.16
N CYS A 250 -0.90 15.38 -6.12
CA CYS A 250 -0.57 16.05 -4.87
C CYS A 250 0.66 15.40 -4.27
N VAL A 251 1.73 16.16 -4.16
CA VAL A 251 2.94 15.72 -3.48
C VAL A 251 2.91 16.38 -2.11
N GLY A 252 2.72 15.57 -1.06
CA GLY A 252 2.62 16.09 0.31
C GLY A 252 3.85 16.88 0.75
N ASP A 253 3.78 17.48 1.94
CA ASP A 253 4.80 18.37 2.54
C ASP A 253 6.24 17.82 2.51
N PHE A 254 6.39 16.49 2.42
CA PHE A 254 7.68 15.80 2.34
C PHE A 254 8.57 16.31 1.20
N ILE A 255 8.05 16.54 -0.01
CA ILE A 255 8.89 16.96 -1.14
C ILE A 255 9.24 18.45 -1.09
N ALA A 256 8.45 19.29 -0.43
CA ALA A 256 8.79 20.72 -0.31
C ALA A 256 10.17 20.94 0.34
N SER A 257 10.56 20.05 1.26
CA SER A 257 11.88 20.07 1.92
C SER A 257 13.03 19.52 1.06
N GLU A 258 12.71 18.74 0.03
CA GLU A 258 13.67 18.12 -0.89
C GLU A 258 13.90 18.97 -2.15
N LEU A 259 13.08 20.00 -2.39
CA LEU A 259 13.29 20.91 -3.53
C LEU A 259 14.49 21.82 -3.28
N VAL A 260 15.44 21.79 -4.21
CA VAL A 260 16.70 22.54 -4.10
C VAL A 260 16.58 23.87 -4.86
N PRO A 261 16.84 25.04 -4.25
CA PRO A 261 16.89 26.29 -4.99
C PRO A 261 18.07 26.31 -6.00
N PRO A 262 18.05 27.19 -7.01
CA PRO A 262 17.03 28.22 -7.28
C PRO A 262 15.76 27.68 -7.96
N PHE A 263 14.62 28.30 -7.67
CA PHE A 263 13.35 28.06 -8.36
C PHE A 263 13.19 29.04 -9.53
N VAL A 264 13.09 28.53 -10.75
CA VAL A 264 13.01 29.34 -11.98
C VAL A 264 11.61 29.21 -12.57
N ARG A 265 10.94 30.34 -12.82
CA ARG A 265 9.61 30.36 -13.47
C ARG A 265 9.66 29.72 -14.86
N VAL A 266 8.68 28.88 -15.20
CA VAL A 266 8.58 28.23 -16.52
C VAL A 266 7.41 28.72 -17.39
N ASP A 267 6.45 29.43 -16.81
CA ASP A 267 5.21 29.83 -17.51
C ASP A 267 5.36 30.97 -18.54
N GLY A 268 6.58 31.46 -18.76
CA GLY A 268 6.87 32.57 -19.69
C GLY A 268 7.41 32.16 -21.08
N ASP A 269 7.83 30.90 -21.27
CA ASP A 269 8.52 30.47 -22.49
C ASP A 269 7.60 30.17 -23.69
N LYS A 270 6.34 30.60 -23.64
CA LYS A 270 5.47 30.55 -24.83
C LYS A 270 6.02 31.51 -25.88
N LYS A 271 6.86 30.99 -26.77
CA LYS A 271 7.17 31.65 -28.04
C LYS A 271 5.84 31.86 -28.75
N GLU A 272 5.35 33.10 -28.75
CA GLU A 272 4.32 33.51 -29.69
C GLU A 272 4.82 33.14 -31.08
N GLY A 273 4.15 32.19 -31.73
CA GLY A 273 4.50 31.77 -33.06
C GLY A 273 4.41 32.96 -33.99
N ASN A 274 5.50 33.23 -34.73
CA ASN A 274 5.53 34.12 -35.87
C ASN A 274 4.30 33.87 -36.75
N ALA A 275 3.40 34.85 -36.80
CA ALA A 275 2.38 34.99 -37.82
C ALA A 275 3.00 35.49 -39.14
#